data_AF-A0A1W9U3Q0-F1
#
_entry.id   AF-A0A1W9U3Q0-F1
#
_cell.length_a   1.000
_cell.length_b   1.000
_cell.length_c   1.000
_cell.angle_alpha   90.00
_cell.angle_beta   90.00
_cell.angle_gamma   90.00
#
_symmetry.space_group_name_H-M   'P 1'
#
loop_
_entity.id
_entity.type
_entity.pdbx_description
1 polymer ?
#
loop_
_entity_poly.entity_id
_entity_poly.type
_entity_poly.pdbx_seq_one_letter_code
_entity_poly.pdbx_strand_id
1 'polypeptide(L)'
;MELLLNDLLSLLEGEIGLYASMLLALQKEKVAIVDSNHEDLNEASREKENLFLKIRILEEQRLSVLEKLARNLGQPAQDLTLSKLSQLVQEPQSTQLVDCHSKFLSLAQSIQEINLSNKTLLTHSLDLVKGSLSLLGDLLSYNPVYYRTGKMEAVGQSGRLLSGKI
;
A
#
# COMPACT_ATOMS: atom_id res chain seq x y z
N MET A 1 34.63 3.51 11.34
CA MET A 1 33.59 2.48 11.55
C MET A 1 32.40 3.07 12.29
N GLU A 2 32.61 3.72 13.44
CA GLU A 2 31.54 4.37 14.22
C GLU A 2 30.71 5.40 13.45
N LEU A 3 31.35 6.26 12.62
CA LEU A 3 30.62 7.24 11.80
C LEU A 3 29.58 6.59 10.87
N LEU A 4 29.96 5.51 10.17
CA LEU A 4 29.05 4.79 9.27
C LEU A 4 27.91 4.08 10.01
N LEU A 5 28.15 3.65 11.25
CA LEU A 5 27.13 3.07 12.12
C LEU A 5 26.12 4.11 12.58
N ASN A 6 26.60 5.28 12.97
CA ASN A 6 25.73 6.40 13.35
C ASN A 6 24.92 6.90 12.14
N ASP A 7 25.54 6.98 10.96
CA ASP A 7 24.85 7.30 9.70
C ASP A 7 23.74 6.27 9.43
N LEU A 8 24.03 4.97 9.54
CA LEU A 8 23.04 3.90 9.37
C LEU A 8 21.88 4.04 10.36
N LEU A 9 22.17 4.29 11.64
CA LEU A 9 21.14 4.48 12.66
C LEU A 9 20.24 5.69 12.33
N SER A 10 20.82 6.81 11.90
CA SER A 10 20.06 7.99 11.49
C SER A 10 19.14 7.72 10.28
N LEU A 11 19.60 6.91 9.32
CA LEU A 11 18.81 6.49 8.17
C LEU A 11 17.65 5.59 8.60
N LEU A 12 17.91 4.62 9.48
CA LEU A 12 16.88 3.73 10.02
C LEU A 12 15.81 4.50 10.80
N GLU A 13 16.19 5.49 11.60
CA GLU A 13 15.23 6.36 12.30
C GLU A 13 14.38 7.19 11.32
N GLY A 14 15.01 7.75 10.28
CA GLY A 14 14.31 8.49 9.22
C GLY A 14 13.30 7.61 8.48
N GLU A 15 13.69 6.39 8.13
CA GLU A 15 12.82 5.40 7.52
C GLU A 15 11.64 5.03 8.43
N ILE A 16 11.88 4.75 9.72
CA ILE A 16 10.82 4.50 10.70
C ILE A 16 9.79 5.63 10.70
N GLY A 17 10.26 6.88 10.66
CA GLY A 17 9.39 8.06 10.54
C GLY A 17 8.53 8.04 9.28
N LEU A 18 9.12 7.72 8.12
CA LEU A 18 8.38 7.63 6.87
C LEU A 18 7.36 6.47 6.85
N TYR A 19 7.72 5.30 7.40
CA TYR A 19 6.79 4.18 7.52
C TYR A 19 5.64 4.50 8.49
N ALA A 20 5.90 5.22 9.58
CA ALA A 20 4.84 5.72 10.45
C ALA A 20 3.92 6.71 9.72
N SER A 21 4.46 7.63 8.92
CA SER A 21 3.65 8.51 8.07
C SER A 21 2.84 7.73 7.03
N MET A 22 3.40 6.67 6.44
CA MET A 22 2.70 5.80 5.50
C MET A 22 1.53 5.09 6.16
N LEU A 23 1.70 4.62 7.39
CA LEU A 23 0.62 4.02 8.18
C LEU A 23 -0.52 5.03 8.42
N LEU A 24 -0.20 6.28 8.76
CA LEU A 24 -1.20 7.34 8.92
C LEU A 24 -1.94 7.62 7.60
N ALA A 25 -1.23 7.69 6.47
CA ALA A 25 -1.85 7.89 5.17
C ALA A 25 -2.81 6.75 4.79
N LEU A 26 -2.46 5.50 5.12
CA LEU A 26 -3.35 4.34 4.94
C LEU A 26 -4.57 4.38 5.87
N GLN A 27 -4.43 4.93 7.07
CA GLN A 27 -5.56 5.15 7.98
C GLN A 27 -6.52 6.22 7.45
N LYS A 28 -6.00 7.33 6.93
CA LYS A 28 -6.82 8.34 6.25
C LYS A 28 -7.54 7.76 5.03
N GLU A 29 -6.83 6.98 4.21
CA GLU A 29 -7.41 6.27 3.07
C GLU A 29 -8.59 5.39 3.51
N LYS A 30 -8.44 4.65 4.62
CA LYS A 30 -9.52 3.82 5.16
C LYS A 30 -10.78 4.63 5.49
N VAL A 31 -10.61 5.79 6.14
CA VAL A 31 -11.72 6.70 6.47
C VAL A 31 -12.39 7.21 5.20
N ALA A 32 -11.60 7.69 4.23
CA ALA A 32 -12.12 8.18 2.96
C ALA A 32 -12.89 7.11 2.16
N ILE A 33 -12.45 5.85 2.20
CA ILE A 33 -13.17 4.71 1.59
C ILE A 33 -14.53 4.50 2.24
N VAL A 34 -14.58 4.51 3.58
CA VAL A 34 -15.82 4.30 4.34
C VAL A 34 -16.81 5.44 4.08
N ASP A 35 -16.32 6.68 4.06
CA ASP A 35 -17.14 7.88 3.84
C ASP A 35 -17.49 8.10 2.36
N SER A 36 -16.93 7.28 1.45
CA SER A 36 -17.05 7.45 0.00
C SER A 36 -16.62 8.83 -0.49
N ASN A 37 -15.67 9.47 0.20
CA ASN A 37 -15.14 10.78 -0.16
C ASN A 37 -14.02 10.64 -1.19
N HIS A 38 -14.33 10.93 -2.45
CA HIS A 38 -13.38 10.86 -3.55
C HIS A 38 -12.23 11.88 -3.45
N GLU A 39 -12.44 13.04 -2.86
CA GLU A 39 -11.42 14.08 -2.74
C GLU A 39 -10.33 13.66 -1.75
N ASP A 40 -10.75 13.25 -0.56
CA ASP A 40 -9.86 12.74 0.50
C ASP A 40 -9.13 11.47 0.05
N LEU A 41 -9.80 10.59 -0.70
CA LEU A 41 -9.19 9.38 -1.25
C LEU A 41 -8.05 9.71 -2.22
N ASN A 42 -8.26 10.71 -3.08
CA ASN A 42 -7.26 11.16 -4.03
C ASN A 42 -6.08 11.87 -3.33
N GLU A 43 -6.36 12.67 -2.31
CA GLU A 43 -5.32 13.27 -1.47
C GLU A 43 -4.47 12.21 -0.76
N ALA A 44 -5.11 11.23 -0.12
CA ALA A 44 -4.42 10.12 0.54
C ALA A 44 -3.57 9.30 -0.45
N SER A 45 -4.05 9.10 -1.68
CA SER A 45 -3.28 8.43 -2.74
C SER A 45 -2.01 9.22 -3.12
N ARG A 46 -2.12 10.55 -3.30
CA ARG A 46 -0.96 11.41 -3.59
C ARG A 46 0.05 11.43 -2.43
N GLU A 47 -0.44 11.49 -1.20
CA GLU A 47 0.40 11.43 0.01
C GLU A 47 1.20 10.12 0.04
N LYS A 48 0.55 8.98 -0.21
CA LYS A 48 1.18 7.66 -0.30
C LYS A 48 2.24 7.59 -1.40
N GLU A 49 1.96 8.10 -2.59
CA GLU A 49 2.93 8.13 -3.70
C GLU A 49 4.18 8.94 -3.33
N ASN A 50 4.00 10.11 -2.70
CA ASN A 50 5.11 10.94 -2.26
C ASN A 50 5.96 10.25 -1.18
N LEU A 51 5.31 9.61 -0.21
CA LEU A 51 5.98 8.85 0.84
C LEU A 51 6.74 7.65 0.26
N PHE A 52 6.15 6.94 -0.69
CA PHE A 52 6.80 5.81 -1.37
C PHE A 52 8.11 6.24 -2.06
N LEU A 53 8.09 7.37 -2.76
CA LEU A 53 9.31 7.93 -3.40
C LEU A 53 10.39 8.26 -2.35
N LYS A 54 10.00 8.87 -1.22
CA LYS A 54 10.94 9.19 -0.13
C LYS A 54 11.54 7.93 0.51
N ILE A 55 10.71 6.91 0.77
CA ILE A 55 11.15 5.62 1.31
C ILE A 55 12.17 4.98 0.38
N ARG A 56 11.91 4.99 -0.93
CA ARG A 56 12.84 4.44 -1.92
C ARG A 56 14.21 5.13 -1.89
N ILE A 57 14.23 6.46 -1.77
CA ILE A 57 15.49 7.23 -1.70
C ILE A 57 16.28 6.86 -0.43
N LEU A 58 15.62 6.77 0.73
CA LEU A 58 16.29 6.38 1.97
C LEU A 58 16.81 4.94 1.92
N GLU A 59 16.05 4.02 1.33
CA GLU A 59 16.45 2.62 1.18
C GLU A 59 17.72 2.50 0.31
N GLU A 60 17.80 3.26 -0.79
CA GLU A 60 19.00 3.32 -1.62
C GLU A 60 20.23 3.85 -0.85
N GLN A 61 20.03 4.86 0.01
CA GLN A 61 21.08 5.39 0.90
C GLN A 61 21.50 4.35 1.94
N ARG A 62 20.53 3.66 2.56
CA ARG A 62 20.75 2.61 3.55
C ARG A 62 21.57 1.47 2.97
N LEU A 63 21.22 1.00 1.78
CA LEU A 63 21.97 -0.03 1.05
C LEU A 63 23.42 0.40 0.78
N SER A 64 23.62 1.65 0.34
CA SER A 64 24.97 2.20 0.10
C SER A 64 25.84 2.23 1.37
N VAL A 65 25.26 2.62 2.51
CA VAL A 65 25.96 2.60 3.81
C VAL A 65 26.26 1.17 4.25
N LEU A 66 25.30 0.26 4.08
CA LEU A 66 25.44 -1.15 4.45
C LEU A 66 26.53 -1.85 3.62
N GLU A 67 26.65 -1.55 2.33
CA GLU A 67 27.76 -2.04 1.50
C GLU A 67 29.13 -1.55 1.98
N LYS A 68 29.23 -0.28 2.41
CA LYS A 68 30.47 0.27 2.99
C LYS A 68 30.81 -0.42 4.32
N LEU A 69 29.81 -0.68 5.16
CA LEU A 69 29.99 -1.43 6.41
C LEU A 69 30.43 -2.86 6.15
N ALA A 70 29.81 -3.55 5.19
CA ALA A 70 30.17 -4.91 4.80
C ALA A 70 31.63 -5.02 4.35
N ARG A 71 32.09 -4.08 3.50
CA ARG A 71 33.49 -3.98 3.09
C ARG A 71 34.44 -3.81 4.27
N ASN A 72 34.08 -2.94 5.24
CA ASN A 72 34.91 -2.71 6.43
C ASN A 72 34.95 -3.91 7.39
N LEU A 73 33.90 -4.72 7.42
CA LEU A 73 33.79 -5.91 8.25
C LEU A 73 34.30 -7.18 7.56
N GLY A 74 34.71 -7.08 6.28
CA GLY A 74 35.15 -8.23 5.48
C GLY A 74 34.05 -9.26 5.21
N GLN A 75 32.77 -8.85 5.27
CA GLN A 75 31.62 -9.71 5.01
C GLN A 75 30.96 -9.36 3.67
N PRO A 76 30.33 -10.33 2.99
CA PRO A 76 29.51 -10.04 1.82
C PRO A 76 28.27 -9.23 2.25
N ALA A 77 27.97 -8.15 1.52
CA ALA A 77 26.86 -7.24 1.85
C ALA A 77 25.49 -7.95 1.88
N GLN A 78 25.31 -8.99 1.07
CA GLN A 78 24.07 -9.78 0.99
C GLN A 78 23.79 -10.55 2.29
N ASP A 79 24.83 -10.91 3.04
CA ASP A 79 24.67 -11.67 4.28
C ASP A 79 24.57 -10.77 5.51
N LEU A 80 24.85 -9.46 5.36
CA LEU A 80 24.92 -8.49 6.45
C LEU A 80 23.50 -7.98 6.81
N THR A 81 22.78 -8.78 7.57
CA THR A 81 21.47 -8.40 8.13
C THR A 81 21.62 -7.50 9.36
N LEU A 82 20.58 -6.72 9.70
CA LEU A 82 20.56 -5.90 10.93
C LEU A 82 20.82 -6.73 12.20
N SER A 83 20.30 -7.96 12.26
CA SER A 83 20.54 -8.88 13.39
C SER A 83 21.99 -9.37 13.47
N LYS A 84 22.67 -9.57 12.34
CA LYS A 84 24.11 -9.88 12.35
C LYS A 84 24.94 -8.64 12.69
N LEU A 85 24.55 -7.47 12.18
CA LEU A 85 25.19 -6.20 12.52
C LEU A 85 25.12 -5.93 14.02
N SER A 86 23.97 -6.15 14.67
CA SER A 86 23.84 -5.93 16.12
C SER A 86 24.76 -6.86 16.94
N GLN A 87 25.08 -8.06 16.45
CA GLN A 87 26.01 -8.98 17.11
C GLN A 87 27.49 -8.59 16.93
N LEU A 88 27.80 -7.83 15.87
CA LEU A 88 29.17 -7.45 15.51
C LEU A 88 29.61 -6.11 16.12
N VAL A 89 28.68 -5.37 16.73
CA VAL A 89 28.87 -4.00 17.21
C VAL A 89 28.72 -3.96 18.73
N GLN A 90 29.45 -3.05 19.39
CA GLN A 90 29.39 -2.87 20.83
C GLN A 90 28.18 -2.02 21.26
N GLU A 91 27.86 -2.05 22.54
CA GLU A 91 26.88 -1.14 23.12
C GLU A 91 27.37 0.32 23.03
N PRO A 92 26.47 1.31 22.82
CA PRO A 92 25.00 1.22 22.81
C PRO A 92 24.36 0.90 21.45
N GLN A 93 25.17 0.80 20.38
CA GLN A 93 24.68 0.70 19.00
C GLN A 93 23.98 -0.63 18.72
N SER A 94 24.44 -1.71 19.36
CA SER A 94 23.79 -3.03 19.33
C SER A 94 22.32 -2.94 19.76
N THR A 95 22.05 -2.37 20.95
CA THR A 95 20.67 -2.19 21.45
C THR A 95 19.84 -1.32 20.51
N GLN A 96 20.40 -0.21 20.00
CA GLN A 96 19.69 0.68 19.08
C GLN A 96 19.28 -0.01 17.77
N LEU A 97 20.13 -0.89 17.23
CA LEU A 97 19.81 -1.65 16.02
C LEU A 97 18.69 -2.67 16.27
N VAL A 98 18.68 -3.33 17.42
CA VAL A 98 17.60 -4.26 17.80
C VAL A 98 16.28 -3.52 17.97
N ASP A 99 16.31 -2.36 18.65
CA ASP A 99 15.13 -1.51 18.83
C ASP A 99 14.58 -1.02 17.47
N CYS A 100 15.44 -0.55 16.58
CA CYS A 100 15.03 -0.17 15.23
C CYS A 100 14.40 -1.34 14.49
N HIS A 101 15.04 -2.52 14.50
CA HIS A 101 14.51 -3.71 13.84
C HIS A 101 13.12 -4.10 14.36
N SER A 102 12.90 -4.07 15.68
CA SER A 102 11.60 -4.38 16.26
C SER A 102 10.51 -3.37 15.86
N LYS A 103 10.84 -2.07 15.81
CA LYS A 103 9.94 -1.01 15.34
C LYS A 103 9.58 -1.17 13.87
N PHE A 104 10.55 -1.51 13.02
CA PHE A 104 10.28 -1.79 11.61
C PHE A 104 9.34 -2.97 11.43
N LEU A 105 9.57 -4.06 12.16
CA LEU A 105 8.74 -5.25 12.05
C LEU A 105 7.29 -4.97 12.44
N SER A 106 7.06 -4.24 13.53
CA SER A 106 5.71 -3.88 13.97
C SER A 106 5.02 -2.90 13.02
N LEU A 107 5.74 -1.91 12.48
CA LEU A 107 5.21 -1.01 11.47
C LEU A 107 4.86 -1.73 10.17
N ALA A 108 5.73 -2.62 9.69
CA ALA A 108 5.50 -3.40 8.48
C ALA A 108 4.25 -4.28 8.59
N GLN A 109 4.08 -4.96 9.74
CA GLN A 109 2.88 -5.74 10.03
C GLN A 109 1.62 -4.85 10.02
N SER A 110 1.65 -3.73 10.73
CA SER A 110 0.52 -2.79 10.80
C SER A 110 0.13 -2.25 9.41
N ILE A 111 1.12 -1.90 8.59
CA ILE A 111 0.93 -1.44 7.21
C ILE A 111 0.32 -2.54 6.34
N GLN A 112 0.80 -3.77 6.47
CA GLN A 112 0.27 -4.90 5.72
C GLN A 112 -1.20 -5.17 6.07
N GLU A 113 -1.53 -5.19 7.36
CA GLU A 113 -2.89 -5.40 7.85
C GLU A 113 -3.87 -4.34 7.34
N ILE A 114 -3.51 -3.06 7.47
CA ILE A 114 -4.41 -1.98 7.02
C ILE A 114 -4.54 -1.94 5.50
N ASN A 115 -3.47 -2.22 4.75
CA ASN A 115 -3.51 -2.26 3.29
C ASN A 115 -4.44 -3.39 2.81
N LEU A 116 -4.35 -4.57 3.41
CA LEU A 116 -5.27 -5.68 3.15
C LEU A 116 -6.73 -5.31 3.47
N SER A 117 -6.95 -4.61 4.60
CA SER A 117 -8.27 -4.10 4.98
C SER A 117 -8.81 -3.12 3.92
N ASN A 118 -8.01 -2.13 3.50
CA ASN A 118 -8.42 -1.12 2.52
C ASN A 118 -8.72 -1.75 1.16
N LYS A 119 -7.88 -2.69 0.72
CA LYS A 119 -8.10 -3.46 -0.52
C LYS A 119 -9.42 -4.22 -0.49
N THR A 120 -9.74 -4.85 0.64
CA THR A 120 -10.99 -5.61 0.80
C THR A 120 -12.20 -4.67 0.73
N LEU A 121 -12.15 -3.52 1.42
CA LEU A 121 -13.22 -2.52 1.39
C LEU A 121 -13.45 -1.99 -0.04
N LEU A 122 -12.38 -1.59 -0.73
CA LEU A 122 -12.49 -1.11 -2.12
C LEU A 122 -13.05 -2.16 -3.07
N THR A 123 -12.60 -3.41 -2.95
CA THR A 123 -13.10 -4.52 -3.79
C THR A 123 -14.59 -4.72 -3.58
N HIS A 124 -15.02 -4.75 -2.32
CA HIS A 124 -16.43 -4.88 -1.98
C HIS A 124 -17.27 -3.71 -2.51
N SER A 125 -16.80 -2.46 -2.34
CA SER A 125 -17.49 -1.29 -2.89
C SER A 125 -17.63 -1.34 -4.41
N LEU A 126 -16.59 -1.80 -5.12
CA LEU A 126 -16.66 -1.99 -6.57
C LEU A 126 -17.65 -3.08 -6.98
N ASP A 127 -17.72 -4.18 -6.22
CA ASP A 127 -18.67 -5.26 -6.50
C ASP A 127 -20.11 -4.81 -6.28
N LEU A 128 -20.38 -3.98 -5.28
CA LEU A 128 -21.69 -3.36 -5.07
C LEU A 128 -22.08 -2.44 -6.24
N VAL A 129 -21.15 -1.62 -6.73
CA VAL A 129 -21.40 -0.72 -7.88
C VAL A 129 -21.67 -1.53 -9.15
N LYS A 130 -20.88 -2.59 -9.41
CA LYS A 130 -21.10 -3.49 -10.55
C LYS A 130 -22.45 -4.20 -10.47
N GLY A 131 -22.82 -4.72 -9.30
CA GLY A 131 -24.12 -5.35 -9.07
C GLY A 131 -25.28 -4.38 -9.32
N SER A 132 -25.17 -3.15 -8.80
CA SER A 132 -26.16 -2.10 -9.02
C SER A 132 -26.30 -1.74 -10.51
N LEU A 133 -25.18 -1.64 -11.24
CA LEU A 133 -25.18 -1.39 -12.68
C LEU A 133 -25.81 -2.54 -13.47
N SER A 134 -25.53 -3.79 -13.09
CA SER A 134 -26.16 -4.97 -13.69
C SER A 134 -27.67 -4.95 -13.53
N LEU A 135 -28.16 -4.67 -12.31
CA LEU A 135 -29.59 -4.57 -12.03
C LEU A 135 -30.27 -3.47 -12.84
N LEU A 136 -29.65 -2.28 -12.95
CA LEU A 136 -30.15 -1.21 -13.79
C LEU A 136 -30.16 -1.60 -15.27
N GLY A 137 -29.12 -2.29 -15.75
CA GLY A 137 -29.04 -2.81 -17.12
C GLY A 137 -30.15 -3.81 -17.42
N ASP A 138 -30.44 -4.72 -16.48
CA ASP A 138 -31.53 -5.69 -16.60
C ASP A 138 -32.90 -5.00 -16.64
N LEU A 139 -33.13 -4.02 -15.75
CA LEU A 139 -34.37 -3.24 -15.72
C LEU A 139 -34.60 -2.43 -17.01
N LEU A 140 -33.54 -1.83 -17.57
CA LEU A 140 -33.62 -1.08 -18.83
C LEU A 140 -33.78 -1.98 -20.06
N SER A 141 -33.31 -3.22 -19.98
CA SER A 141 -33.41 -4.21 -21.07
C SER A 141 -34.74 -4.98 -21.06
N TYR A 142 -35.45 -4.97 -19.93
CA TYR A 142 -36.68 -5.75 -19.75
C TYR A 142 -37.93 -4.89 -20.04
N ASN A 143 -38.26 -4.73 -21.31
CA ASN A 143 -39.55 -4.19 -21.74
C ASN A 143 -40.29 -5.21 -22.63
N PRO A 144 -40.81 -6.31 -22.06
CA PRO A 144 -41.55 -7.29 -22.84
C PRO A 144 -42.87 -6.67 -23.31
N VAL A 145 -42.97 -6.41 -24.62
CA VAL A 145 -44.22 -5.98 -25.23
C VAL A 145 -45.15 -7.20 -25.25
N TYR A 146 -46.25 -7.11 -24.51
CA TYR A 146 -47.29 -8.15 -24.53
C TYR A 146 -48.04 -8.10 -25.86
N TYR A 147 -47.78 -9.06 -26.73
CA TYR A 147 -48.55 -9.21 -27.96
C TYR A 147 -49.88 -9.94 -27.68
N ARG A 148 -50.93 -9.52 -28.39
CA ARG A 148 -52.30 -10.11 -28.35
C ARG A 148 -52.34 -11.62 -28.63
N THR A 149 -51.25 -12.17 -29.15
CA THR A 149 -51.03 -13.61 -29.40
C THR A 149 -50.61 -14.41 -28.17
N GLY A 150 -50.38 -13.76 -27.02
CA GLY A 150 -49.90 -14.40 -25.80
C GLY A 150 -48.41 -14.79 -25.83
N LYS A 151 -47.67 -14.40 -26.88
CA LYS A 151 -46.23 -14.63 -27.00
C LYS A 151 -45.46 -13.45 -26.44
N MET A 152 -44.48 -13.72 -25.57
CA MET A 152 -43.50 -12.74 -25.14
C MET A 152 -42.30 -12.80 -26.10
N GLU A 153 -42.07 -11.73 -26.86
CA GLU A 153 -40.82 -11.55 -27.60
C GLU A 153 -39.95 -10.54 -26.85
N ALA A 154 -38.72 -10.94 -26.53
CA ALA A 154 -37.72 -10.03 -26.00
C ALA A 154 -37.27 -9.10 -27.14
N VAL A 155 -37.69 -7.83 -27.09
CA VAL A 155 -37.23 -6.82 -28.03
C VAL A 155 -35.72 -6.65 -27.83
N GLY A 156 -34.95 -6.91 -28.90
CA GLY A 156 -33.49 -6.80 -28.89
C GLY A 156 -33.01 -5.41 -28.47
N GLN A 157 -31.94 -5.41 -27.67
CA GLN A 157 -31.26 -4.25 -27.10
C GLN A 157 -31.18 -3.05 -28.07
N SER A 158 -31.96 -1.99 -27.81
CA SER A 158 -31.86 -0.72 -28.55
C SER A 158 -31.04 0.35 -27.80
N GLY A 159 -30.33 -0.02 -26.73
CA GLY A 159 -29.44 0.86 -25.97
C GLY A 159 -27.98 0.45 -26.11
N ARG A 160 -27.19 1.22 -26.87
CA ARG A 160 -25.73 1.07 -26.91
C ARG A 160 -25.12 1.68 -25.66
N LEU A 161 -24.78 0.87 -24.66
CA LEU A 161 -23.91 1.27 -23.56
C LEU A 161 -22.46 1.20 -24.05
N LEU A 162 -21.77 2.35 -24.08
CA LEU A 162 -20.37 2.45 -24.45
C LEU A 162 -19.51 1.84 -23.34
N SER A 163 -19.02 0.61 -23.56
CA SER A 163 -17.94 0.04 -22.76
C SER A 163 -16.62 0.69 -23.17
N GLY A 164 -16.20 1.71 -22.42
CA GLY A 164 -14.83 2.21 -22.48
C GLY A 164 -13.93 1.31 -21.65
N LYS A 165 -13.15 0.44 -22.32
CA LYS A 165 -11.94 -0.10 -21.70
C LYS A 165 -10.91 1.03 -21.67
N ILE A 166 -10.51 1.43 -20.48
CA ILE A 166 -9.26 2.15 -20.21
C ILE A 166 -8.34 1.13 -19.53
#